data_AF-A0A973EET4-F1
#
_entry.id   AF-A0A973EET4-F1
#
_cell.length_a   1.000
_cell.length_b   1.000
_cell.length_c   1.000
_cell.angle_alpha   90.00
_cell.angle_beta   90.00
_cell.angle_gamma   90.00
#
_symmetry.space_group_name_H-M   'P 1'
#
loop_
_entity.id
_entity.type
_entity.pdbx_description
1 polymer ?
#
loop_
_entity_poly.entity_id
_entity_poly.type
_entity_poly.pdbx_seq_one_letter_code
_entity_poly.pdbx_strand_id
1 'polypeptide(L)'
;MSSTSNTVEQHLEGRYKHGFVTDIETESLPPGLNENVIRAISARKNEPEWLLAWRLRAYAKWQKMTPPEWARLQIDPIDFQAISYFAAPKSDKDRPQSLDEVDPKLLETYDKLGVPLHERARLAGVAVDAVFDSVSVGTTFKDELAK
;
A
#
# COMPACT_ATOMS: atom_id res chain seq x y z
N MET A 1 -10.85 32.50 -32.28
CA MET A 1 -9.72 32.23 -31.36
C MET A 1 -10.12 32.21 -29.88
N SER A 2 -11.33 32.64 -29.46
CA SER A 2 -11.71 32.75 -28.03
C SER A 2 -12.52 31.58 -27.45
N SER A 3 -13.01 30.65 -28.27
CA SER A 3 -13.87 29.54 -27.81
C SER A 3 -13.08 28.37 -27.24
N THR A 4 -11.91 28.07 -27.82
CA THR A 4 -11.07 26.93 -27.43
C THR A 4 -10.45 27.10 -26.04
N SER A 5 -10.10 28.33 -25.65
CA SER A 5 -9.52 28.64 -24.34
C SER A 5 -10.50 28.38 -23.20
N ASN A 6 -11.76 28.81 -23.35
CA ASN A 6 -12.84 28.60 -22.38
C ASN A 6 -13.13 27.11 -22.14
N THR A 7 -13.06 26.26 -23.18
CA THR A 7 -13.28 24.82 -23.03
C THR A 7 -12.17 24.16 -22.20
N VAL A 8 -10.92 24.57 -22.41
CA VAL A 8 -9.78 24.03 -21.65
C VAL A 8 -9.83 24.49 -20.18
N GLU A 9 -10.18 25.74 -19.92
CA GLU A 9 -10.34 26.28 -18.57
C GLU A 9 -11.45 25.54 -17.80
N GLN A 10 -12.60 25.26 -18.42
CA GLN A 10 -13.68 24.47 -17.82
C GLN A 10 -13.27 23.02 -17.51
N HIS A 11 -12.42 22.40 -18.32
CA HIS A 11 -11.89 21.06 -18.05
C HIS A 11 -10.84 21.05 -16.92
N LEU A 12 -10.09 22.15 -16.75
CA LEU A 12 -9.11 22.32 -15.68
C LEU A 12 -9.76 22.67 -14.33
N GLU A 13 -10.88 23.40 -14.33
CA GLU A 13 -11.67 23.74 -13.13
C GLU A 13 -12.47 22.55 -12.58
N GLY A 14 -12.70 21.52 -13.41
CA GLY A 14 -13.29 20.26 -12.99
C GLY A 14 -12.37 19.53 -12.02
N ARG A 15 -12.61 19.69 -10.70
CA ARG A 15 -11.96 18.89 -9.66
C ARG A 15 -12.01 17.41 -10.06
N TYR A 16 -10.86 16.73 -9.95
CA TYR A 16 -10.69 15.33 -10.30
C TYR A 16 -11.84 14.47 -9.76
N LYS A 17 -12.75 14.04 -10.66
CA LYS A 17 -13.98 13.29 -10.30
C LYS A 17 -13.73 11.82 -9.97
N HIS A 18 -12.56 11.31 -10.37
CA HIS A 18 -12.21 9.88 -10.29
C HIS A 18 -11.33 9.56 -9.08
N GLY A 19 -11.59 10.18 -7.94
CA GLY A 19 -10.92 9.82 -6.70
C GLY A 19 -11.18 8.34 -6.41
N PHE A 20 -10.17 7.49 -6.59
CA PHE A 20 -10.18 6.10 -6.13
C PHE A 20 -10.04 6.13 -4.60
N VAL A 21 -11.12 6.53 -3.92
CA VAL A 21 -11.21 6.49 -2.46
C VAL A 21 -11.93 5.21 -2.10
N THR A 22 -11.23 4.34 -1.39
CA THR A 22 -11.80 3.11 -0.85
C THR A 22 -11.94 3.28 0.65
N ASP A 23 -13.16 3.54 1.11
CA ASP A 23 -13.49 3.63 2.54
C ASP A 23 -13.47 2.23 3.18
N ILE A 24 -12.28 1.73 3.53
CA ILE A 24 -12.11 0.51 4.33
C ILE A 24 -11.74 0.93 5.75
N GLU A 25 -12.26 0.21 6.74
CA GLU A 25 -11.78 0.39 8.10
C GLU A 25 -10.33 -0.11 8.20
N THR A 26 -9.40 0.83 8.28
CA THR A 26 -7.96 0.58 8.36
C THR A 26 -7.45 0.86 9.76
N GLU A 27 -6.64 -0.04 10.29
CA GLU A 27 -5.81 0.22 11.45
C GLU A 27 -4.43 0.71 11.00
N SER A 28 -4.08 1.94 11.37
CA SER A 28 -2.78 2.52 11.07
C SER A 28 -1.99 2.84 12.34
N LEU A 29 -0.67 2.86 12.21
CA LEU A 29 0.19 3.41 13.25
C LEU A 29 0.22 4.94 13.14
N PRO A 30 0.42 5.65 14.27
CA PRO A 30 0.55 7.10 14.22
C PRO A 30 1.70 7.52 13.30
N PRO A 31 1.63 8.72 12.68
CA PRO A 31 2.72 9.27 11.91
C PRO A 31 4.01 9.34 12.73
N GLY A 32 5.13 9.06 12.08
CA GLY A 32 6.46 9.15 12.68
C GLY A 32 7.26 7.87 12.57
N LEU A 33 8.57 8.02 12.36
CA LEU A 33 9.52 6.91 12.36
C LEU A 33 10.36 6.95 13.63
N ASN A 34 10.12 5.97 14.51
CA ASN A 34 10.87 5.75 15.72
C ASN A 34 11.05 4.25 16.01
N GLU A 35 11.89 3.91 17.00
CA GLU A 35 12.14 2.51 17.37
C GLU A 35 10.88 1.77 17.83
N ASN A 36 9.95 2.47 18.49
CA ASN A 36 8.70 1.85 18.96
C ASN A 36 7.81 1.44 17.79
N VAL A 37 7.73 2.27 16.74
CA VAL A 37 7.03 1.94 15.49
C VAL A 37 7.68 0.74 14.81
N ILE A 38 9.01 0.69 14.74
CA ILE A 38 9.74 -0.45 14.17
C ILE A 38 9.46 -1.74 14.96
N ARG A 39 9.51 -1.69 16.29
CA ARG A 39 9.18 -2.82 17.16
C ARG A 39 7.73 -3.26 17.02
N ALA A 40 6.80 -2.30 16.95
CA ALA A 40 5.38 -2.57 16.75
C ALA A 40 5.11 -3.26 15.41
N ILE A 41 5.71 -2.79 14.32
CA ILE A 41 5.60 -3.43 13.00
C ILE A 41 6.16 -4.85 13.03
N SER A 42 7.34 -5.03 13.62
CA SER A 42 8.01 -6.33 13.71
C SER A 42 7.19 -7.34 14.52
N ALA A 43 6.61 -6.90 15.64
CA ALA A 43 5.70 -7.70 16.46
C ALA A 43 4.41 -8.06 15.71
N ARG A 44 3.78 -7.11 15.00
CA ARG A 44 2.58 -7.36 14.19
C ARG A 44 2.82 -8.39 13.08
N LYS A 45 4.01 -8.36 12.47
CA LYS A 45 4.42 -9.28 11.41
C LYS A 45 5.02 -10.59 11.92
N ASN A 46 5.08 -10.79 13.25
CA ASN A 46 5.70 -11.95 13.89
C ASN A 46 7.10 -12.25 13.32
N GLU A 47 7.91 -11.21 13.16
CA GLU A 47 9.25 -11.32 12.59
C GLU A 47 10.24 -11.96 13.58
N PRO A 48 11.23 -12.72 13.09
CA PRO A 48 12.27 -13.26 13.94
C PRO A 48 13.17 -12.15 14.52
N GLU A 49 13.74 -12.38 15.69
CA GLU A 49 14.51 -11.38 16.45
C GLU A 49 15.68 -10.78 15.65
N TRP A 50 16.35 -11.59 14.82
CA TRP A 50 17.45 -11.12 13.99
C TRP A 50 17.01 -10.03 13.00
N LEU A 51 15.77 -10.11 12.49
CA LEU A 51 15.22 -9.16 11.54
C LEU A 51 14.86 -7.85 12.24
N LEU A 52 14.29 -7.92 13.45
CA LEU A 52 14.08 -6.75 14.30
C LEU A 52 15.41 -6.03 14.58
N ALA A 53 16.43 -6.78 15.00
CA ALA A 53 17.76 -6.22 15.27
C ALA A 53 18.37 -5.58 14.01
N TRP A 54 18.17 -6.19 12.84
CA TRP A 54 18.61 -5.63 11.57
C TRP A 54 17.90 -4.31 11.25
N ARG A 55 16.57 -4.24 11.40
CA ARG A 55 15.78 -3.02 11.20
C ARG A 55 16.23 -1.88 12.13
N LEU A 56 16.45 -2.17 13.40
CA LEU A 56 16.92 -1.18 14.38
C LEU A 56 18.31 -0.65 14.03
N ARG A 57 19.24 -1.51 13.62
CA ARG A 57 20.56 -1.07 13.12
C ARG A 57 20.45 -0.20 11.87
N ALA A 58 19.56 -0.55 10.95
CA ALA A 58 19.32 0.25 9.74
C ALA A 58 18.78 1.64 10.09
N TYR A 59 17.82 1.73 11.02
CA TYR A 59 17.28 3.00 11.50
C TYR A 59 18.34 3.88 12.17
N ALA A 60 19.19 3.30 13.04
CA ALA A 60 20.29 4.01 13.67
C ALA A 60 21.33 4.52 12.67
N LYS A 61 21.56 3.80 11.56
CA LYS A 61 22.41 4.25 10.48
C LYS A 61 21.75 5.37 9.68
N TRP A 62 20.48 5.21 9.33
CA TRP A 62 19.68 6.16 8.56
C TRP A 62 19.60 7.53 9.24
N GLN A 63 19.41 7.58 10.56
CA GLN A 63 19.40 8.85 11.32
C GLN A 63 20.70 9.67 11.18
N LYS A 64 21.82 9.02 10.85
CA LYS A 64 23.13 9.66 10.66
C LYS A 64 23.42 10.00 9.20
N MET A 65 22.56 9.58 8.28
CA MET A 65 22.73 9.87 6.85
C MET A 65 22.25 11.28 6.53
N THR A 66 23.02 11.99 5.72
CA THR A 66 22.58 13.24 5.12
C THR A 66 21.91 12.96 3.78
N PRO A 67 20.80 13.66 3.45
CA PRO A 67 20.20 13.57 2.12
C PRO A 67 21.24 13.89 1.03
N PRO A 68 21.29 13.12 -0.07
CA PRO A 68 22.22 13.36 -1.16
C PRO A 68 21.84 14.61 -1.97
N GLU A 69 22.77 15.54 -2.15
CA GLU A 69 22.57 16.78 -2.93
C GLU A 69 23.25 16.77 -4.30
N TRP A 70 23.93 15.69 -4.66
CA TRP A 70 24.68 15.59 -5.93
C TRP A 70 23.79 15.57 -7.17
N ALA A 71 22.49 15.27 -7.01
CA ALA A 71 21.53 15.27 -8.10
C ALA A 71 20.94 16.66 -8.30
N ARG A 72 20.81 17.11 -9.55
CA ARG A 72 20.21 18.41 -9.89
C ARG A 72 18.67 18.35 -9.83
N LEU A 73 18.17 18.03 -8.64
CA LEU A 73 16.74 17.88 -8.34
C LEU A 73 16.28 19.07 -7.49
N GLN A 74 15.14 19.66 -7.86
CA GLN A 74 14.44 20.64 -7.03
C GLN A 74 13.26 19.92 -6.39
N ILE A 75 13.46 19.42 -5.17
CA ILE A 75 12.46 18.68 -4.40
C ILE A 75 12.40 19.33 -3.03
N ASP A 76 11.19 19.58 -2.55
CA ASP A 76 10.99 20.09 -1.20
C ASP A 76 11.47 19.06 -0.15
N PRO A 77 11.92 19.51 1.03
CA PRO A 77 12.32 18.60 2.09
C PRO A 77 11.21 17.60 2.43
N ILE A 78 11.55 16.32 2.46
CA ILE A 78 10.61 15.26 2.81
C ILE A 78 10.46 15.24 4.33
N ASP A 79 9.24 15.50 4.82
CA ASP A 79 8.90 15.28 6.22
C ASP A 79 8.63 13.79 6.48
N PHE A 80 9.68 13.07 6.85
CA PHE A 80 9.58 11.66 7.22
C PHE A 80 8.72 11.42 8.47
N GLN A 81 8.51 12.42 9.32
CA GLN A 81 7.70 12.25 10.53
C GLN A 81 6.20 12.42 10.26
N ALA A 82 5.82 13.05 9.15
CA ALA A 82 4.42 13.13 8.70
C ALA A 82 3.88 11.81 8.12
N ILE A 83 4.75 10.82 7.87
CA ILE A 83 4.38 9.56 7.21
C ILE A 83 3.91 8.53 8.24
N SER A 84 2.80 7.85 7.97
CA SER A 84 2.42 6.61 8.66
C SER A 84 3.10 5.42 7.99
N TYR A 85 3.90 4.68 8.75
CA TYR A 85 4.72 3.58 8.24
C TYR A 85 4.03 2.21 8.26
N PHE A 86 2.78 2.16 8.72
CA PHE A 86 1.99 0.93 8.73
C PHE A 86 0.51 1.27 8.65
N ALA A 87 -0.15 0.61 7.72
CA ALA A 87 -1.60 0.62 7.56
C ALA A 87 -2.03 -0.78 7.13
N ALA A 88 -3.06 -1.32 7.77
CA ALA A 88 -3.64 -2.60 7.39
C ALA A 88 -5.16 -2.55 7.57
N PRO A 89 -5.94 -3.14 6.65
CA PRO A 89 -7.37 -3.32 6.84
C PRO A 89 -7.67 -4.09 8.14
N LYS A 90 -8.69 -3.68 8.90
CA LYS A 90 -9.08 -4.38 10.15
C LYS A 90 -9.51 -5.83 9.94
N SER A 91 -9.87 -6.22 8.72
CA SER A 91 -10.22 -7.59 8.35
C SER A 91 -9.02 -8.56 8.40
N ASP A 92 -7.83 -8.11 8.79
CA ASP A 92 -6.62 -8.93 8.91
C ASP A 92 -6.72 -10.12 9.88
N LYS A 93 -7.64 -10.10 10.85
CA LYS A 93 -7.86 -11.22 11.78
C LYS A 93 -8.49 -12.44 11.08
N ASP A 94 -9.30 -12.18 10.06
CA ASP A 94 -9.97 -13.18 9.24
C ASP A 94 -9.44 -13.02 7.81
N ARG A 95 -8.13 -13.26 7.62
CA ARG A 95 -7.55 -13.28 6.28
C ARG A 95 -8.37 -14.21 5.40
N PRO A 96 -8.97 -13.70 4.30
CA PRO A 96 -9.63 -14.52 3.31
C PRO A 96 -8.70 -15.65 2.89
N GLN A 97 -9.04 -16.89 3.20
CA GLN A 97 -8.27 -18.05 2.72
C GLN A 97 -8.48 -18.25 1.22
N SER A 98 -9.59 -17.71 0.69
CA SER A 98 -9.97 -17.69 -0.71
C SER A 98 -10.39 -16.28 -1.15
N LEU A 99 -10.40 -16.05 -2.46
CA LEU A 99 -10.91 -14.80 -3.07
C LEU A 99 -12.39 -14.52 -2.70
N ASP A 100 -13.14 -15.54 -2.31
CA ASP A 100 -14.59 -15.44 -2.00
C ASP A 100 -14.87 -14.86 -0.61
N GLU A 101 -13.87 -14.86 0.27
CA GLU A 101 -13.95 -14.30 1.63
C GLU A 101 -13.50 -12.83 1.69
N VAL A 102 -13.05 -12.27 0.55
CA VAL A 102 -12.55 -10.89 0.46
C VAL A 102 -13.73 -9.90 0.56
N ASP A 103 -13.53 -8.81 1.30
CA ASP A 103 -14.53 -7.73 1.41
C ASP A 103 -14.99 -7.27 0.01
N PRO A 104 -16.31 -7.23 -0.27
CA PRO A 104 -16.85 -6.79 -1.55
C PRO A 104 -16.29 -5.45 -2.03
N LYS A 105 -15.94 -4.55 -1.10
CA LYS A 105 -15.39 -3.22 -1.40
C LYS A 105 -13.96 -3.29 -1.96
N LEU A 106 -13.19 -4.29 -1.56
CA LEU A 106 -11.87 -4.57 -2.14
C LEU A 106 -12.01 -5.09 -3.57
N LEU A 107 -12.93 -6.03 -3.81
CA LEU A 107 -13.22 -6.54 -5.15
C LEU A 107 -13.67 -5.42 -6.09
N GLU A 108 -14.60 -4.56 -5.64
CA GLU A 108 -15.01 -3.37 -6.38
C GLU A 108 -13.85 -2.41 -6.67
N THR A 109 -12.86 -2.32 -5.78
CA THR A 109 -11.68 -1.48 -5.98
C THR A 109 -10.80 -2.06 -7.08
N TYR A 110 -10.54 -3.37 -7.06
CA TYR A 110 -9.79 -4.03 -8.13
C TYR A 110 -10.52 -3.96 -9.48
N ASP A 111 -11.85 -4.07 -9.49
CA ASP A 111 -12.67 -3.90 -10.69
C ASP A 111 -12.62 -2.47 -11.23
N LYS A 112 -12.71 -1.44 -10.35
CA LYS A 112 -12.53 -0.03 -10.73
C LYS A 112 -11.13 0.23 -11.30
N LEU A 113 -10.11 -0.48 -10.82
CA LEU A 113 -8.74 -0.40 -11.32
C LEU A 113 -8.53 -1.24 -12.61
N GLY A 114 -9.55 -1.97 -13.07
CA GLY A 114 -9.48 -2.82 -14.26
C GLY A 114 -8.64 -4.08 -14.08
N VAL A 115 -8.54 -4.58 -12.84
CA VAL A 115 -7.80 -5.80 -12.49
C VAL A 115 -8.79 -6.92 -12.15
N PRO A 116 -9.23 -7.73 -13.13
CA PRO A 116 -10.17 -8.82 -12.86
C PRO A 116 -9.44 -9.98 -12.17
N LEU A 117 -9.69 -10.15 -10.87
CA LEU A 117 -9.00 -11.13 -10.03
C LEU A 117 -9.42 -12.58 -10.36
N HIS A 118 -10.70 -12.81 -10.66
CA HIS A 118 -11.25 -14.14 -10.98
C HIS A 118 -10.82 -14.65 -12.35
N GLU A 119 -10.81 -13.78 -13.36
CA GLU A 119 -10.47 -14.15 -14.75
C GLU A 119 -8.98 -14.36 -14.95
N ARG A 120 -8.10 -13.60 -14.28
CA ARG A 120 -6.65 -13.79 -14.42
C ARG A 120 -6.14 -15.03 -13.70
N ALA A 121 -6.71 -15.37 -12.55
CA ALA A 121 -6.37 -16.59 -11.81
C ALA A 121 -6.66 -17.86 -12.64
N ARG A 122 -7.81 -17.88 -13.35
CA ARG A 122 -8.21 -18.99 -14.25
C ARG A 122 -7.56 -18.92 -15.64
N LEU A 123 -7.35 -17.69 -16.10
CA LEU A 123 -6.53 -17.18 -17.21
C LEU A 123 -5.19 -17.86 -17.46
N ALA A 124 -4.31 -17.64 -16.49
CA ALA A 124 -2.88 -17.56 -16.78
C ALA A 124 -2.05 -18.65 -16.10
N GLY A 125 -2.62 -19.47 -15.20
CA GLY A 125 -1.81 -20.36 -14.35
C GLY A 125 -0.79 -19.59 -13.49
N VAL A 126 -1.05 -18.30 -13.26
CA VAL A 126 -0.19 -17.38 -12.51
C VAL A 126 -0.82 -17.10 -11.15
N ALA A 127 -0.06 -17.33 -10.08
CA ALA A 127 -0.42 -16.93 -8.73
C ALA A 127 -0.56 -15.41 -8.64
N VAL A 128 -1.73 -14.92 -8.28
CA VAL A 128 -1.96 -13.49 -7.99
C VAL A 128 -1.99 -13.33 -6.47
N ASP A 129 -1.05 -12.55 -5.94
CA ASP A 129 -1.08 -12.08 -4.56
C ASP A 129 -1.64 -10.66 -4.54
N ALA A 130 -2.85 -10.51 -4.01
CA ALA A 130 -3.50 -9.21 -3.88
C ALA A 130 -2.99 -8.53 -2.60
N VAL A 131 -2.00 -7.65 -2.76
CA VAL A 131 -1.48 -6.83 -1.66
C VAL A 131 -2.31 -5.55 -1.53
N PHE A 132 -2.83 -5.29 -0.33
CA PHE A 132 -3.53 -4.06 0.01
C PHE A 132 -2.89 -3.44 1.26
N ASP A 133 -2.42 -2.20 1.13
CA ASP A 133 -1.56 -1.54 2.12
C ASP A 133 -0.36 -2.41 2.56
N SER A 134 -0.21 -2.64 3.88
CA SER A 134 0.95 -3.36 4.44
C SER A 134 0.78 -4.89 4.47
N VAL A 135 -0.33 -5.42 3.94
CA VAL A 135 -0.73 -6.83 4.06
C VAL A 135 -1.21 -7.46 2.76
N SER A 136 -0.99 -8.77 2.66
CA SER A 136 -1.57 -9.60 1.60
C SER A 136 -2.98 -10.01 2.01
N VAL A 137 -3.95 -9.74 1.13
CA VAL A 137 -5.37 -10.02 1.33
C VAL A 137 -5.74 -11.42 0.85
N GLY A 138 -5.06 -11.95 -0.17
CA GLY A 138 -5.35 -13.29 -0.68
C GLY A 138 -4.35 -13.74 -1.76
N THR A 139 -4.11 -15.05 -1.80
CA THR A 139 -3.21 -15.72 -2.76
C THR A 139 -3.98 -16.81 -3.48
N THR A 140 -4.06 -16.76 -4.81
CA THR A 140 -4.89 -17.68 -5.60
C THR A 140 -4.32 -19.09 -5.81
N PHE A 141 -3.10 -19.36 -5.35
CA PHE A 141 -2.31 -20.53 -5.78
C PHE A 141 -1.79 -21.42 -4.64
N LYS A 142 -2.24 -21.20 -3.40
CA LYS A 142 -1.83 -22.00 -2.23
C LYS A 142 -2.16 -23.49 -2.40
N ASP A 143 -3.36 -23.80 -2.87
CA ASP A 143 -3.84 -25.18 -3.00
C ASP A 143 -3.08 -25.98 -4.07
N GLU A 144 -2.59 -25.30 -5.12
CA GLU A 144 -1.80 -25.95 -6.17
C GLU A 144 -0.35 -26.18 -5.73
N LEU A 145 0.22 -25.29 -4.92
CA LEU A 145 1.56 -25.45 -4.33
C LEU A 145 1.63 -26.50 -3.21
N ALA A 146 0.49 -26.85 -2.63
CA ALA A 146 0.40 -27.86 -1.58
C ALA A 146 0.31 -29.30 -2.10
N LYS A 147 0.18 -29.48 -3.42
CA LYS A 147 0.18 -30.78 -4.12
C LYS A 147 1.59 -31.22 -4.47
#